data_AF-A0A162V3I6-F1
#
_entry.id   AF-A0A162V3I6-F1
#
_cell.length_a   1.000
_cell.length_b   1.000
_cell.length_c   1.000
_cell.angle_alpha   90.00
_cell.angle_beta   90.00
_cell.angle_gamma   90.00
#
_symmetry.space_group_name_H-M   'P 1'
#
loop_
_entity.id
_entity.type
_entity.pdbx_description
1 polymer ?
#
loop_
_entity_poly.entity_id
_entity_poly.type
_entity_poly.pdbx_seq_one_letter_code
_entity_poly.pdbx_strand_id
1 'polypeptide(L)'
;MVSKEVIVKSATGLHARPATLLVKKASSFKSDISIEFDGKKANVKSLIGVLSLGVTKNANVNVVASGDDEALALEEIVKLLNSLEE
;
A
#
# COMPACT_ATOMS: atom_id res chain seq x y z
N MET A 1 7.86 -14.15 3.23
CA MET A 1 6.84 -13.39 2.47
C MET A 1 5.53 -13.45 3.24
N VAL A 2 4.91 -12.30 3.48
CA VAL A 2 3.60 -12.16 4.15
C VAL A 2 2.67 -11.27 3.33
N SER A 3 1.35 -11.47 3.44
CA SER A 3 0.37 -10.64 2.74
C SER A 3 -0.93 -10.45 3.52
N LYS A 4 -1.66 -9.39 3.18
CA LYS A 4 -2.97 -9.09 3.79
C LYS A 4 -3.85 -8.28 2.83
N GLU A 5 -5.10 -8.70 2.73
CA GLU A 5 -6.14 -7.93 2.04
C GLU A 5 -6.64 -6.76 2.88
N VAL A 6 -6.84 -5.61 2.23
CA VAL A 6 -7.27 -4.35 2.85
C VAL A 6 -8.27 -3.65 1.94
N ILE A 7 -9.36 -3.18 2.53
CA ILE A 7 -10.32 -2.30 1.84
C ILE A 7 -9.86 -0.86 2.00
N VAL A 8 -9.58 -0.18 0.89
CA VAL A 8 -9.20 1.24 0.91
C VAL A 8 -10.44 2.11 1.15
N LYS A 9 -10.54 2.72 2.34
CA LYS A 9 -11.73 3.50 2.74
C LYS A 9 -11.69 4.98 2.39
N SER A 10 -10.51 5.51 2.04
CA SER A 10 -10.36 6.92 1.63
C SER A 10 -11.30 7.24 0.46
N ALA A 11 -12.01 8.36 0.56
CA ALA A 11 -13.02 8.81 -0.38
C ALA A 11 -12.46 8.98 -1.81
N THR A 12 -11.20 9.38 -1.90
CA THR A 12 -10.45 9.63 -3.15
C THR A 12 -9.55 8.46 -3.55
N GLY A 13 -9.54 7.36 -2.79
CA GLY A 13 -8.68 6.19 -3.06
C GLY A 13 -7.18 6.48 -2.79
N LEU A 14 -6.28 5.76 -3.48
CA LEU A 14 -4.83 5.98 -3.36
C LEU A 14 -4.33 7.08 -4.31
N HIS A 15 -4.82 8.31 -4.12
CA HIS A 15 -4.33 9.50 -4.83
C HIS A 15 -2.99 10.02 -4.27
N ALA A 16 -2.49 11.14 -4.81
CA ALA A 16 -1.15 11.66 -4.54
C ALA A 16 -0.79 11.78 -3.04
N ARG A 17 -1.71 12.27 -2.20
CA ARG A 17 -1.45 12.48 -0.77
C ARG A 17 -1.30 11.15 0.02
N PRO A 18 -2.31 10.24 0.06
CA PRO A 18 -2.17 8.96 0.74
C PRO A 18 -1.04 8.12 0.13
N ALA A 19 -0.85 8.15 -1.18
CA ALA A 19 0.25 7.47 -1.84
C ALA A 19 1.62 7.99 -1.38
N THR A 20 1.79 9.30 -1.20
CA THR A 20 3.05 9.87 -0.68
C THR A 20 3.34 9.42 0.76
N LEU A 21 2.31 9.34 1.61
CA LEU A 21 2.46 8.83 2.97
C LEU A 21 2.87 7.35 2.98
N LEU A 22 2.23 6.54 2.13
CA LEU A 22 2.59 5.13 1.95
C LEU A 22 4.02 4.98 1.45
N VAL A 23 4.43 5.72 0.43
CA VAL A 23 5.80 5.71 -0.10
C VAL A 23 6.81 6.06 0.99
N LYS A 24 6.56 7.14 1.74
CA LYS A 24 7.45 7.56 2.84
C LYS A 24 7.59 6.47 3.90
N LYS A 25 6.49 5.85 4.30
CA LYS A 25 6.49 4.77 5.31
C LYS A 25 7.11 3.48 4.77
N ALA A 26 6.78 3.08 3.54
CA ALA A 26 7.36 1.91 2.89
C ALA A 26 8.87 2.04 2.73
N SER A 27 9.37 3.24 2.43
CA SER A 27 10.79 3.51 2.24
C SER A 27 11.63 3.38 3.50
N SER A 28 11.02 3.35 4.70
CA SER A 28 11.75 3.08 5.95
C SER A 28 12.02 1.60 6.21
N PHE A 29 11.46 0.70 5.40
CA PHE A 29 11.63 -0.75 5.55
C PHE A 29 12.63 -1.31 4.52
N LYS A 30 13.34 -2.36 4.93
CA LYS A 30 14.25 -3.10 4.05
C LYS A 30 13.49 -3.96 3.04
N SER A 31 12.35 -4.51 3.47
CA SER A 31 11.52 -5.39 2.66
C SER A 31 11.01 -4.71 1.40
N ASP A 32 10.84 -5.51 0.36
CA ASP A 32 10.04 -5.13 -0.80
C ASP A 32 8.56 -5.19 -0.42
N ILE A 33 7.84 -4.11 -0.72
CA ILE A 33 6.43 -3.97 -0.39
C ILE A 33 5.69 -3.65 -1.69
N SER A 34 4.63 -4.40 -1.97
CA SER A 34 3.83 -4.23 -3.17
C SER A 34 2.34 -4.24 -2.85
N ILE A 35 1.57 -3.53 -3.67
CA ILE A 35 0.11 -3.58 -3.69
C ILE A 35 -0.32 -4.24 -4.99
N GLU A 36 -1.21 -5.22 -4.87
CA GLU A 36 -1.86 -5.90 -5.97
C GLU A 36 -3.33 -5.52 -6.03
N PHE A 37 -3.79 -5.09 -7.20
CA PHE A 37 -5.16 -4.67 -7.45
C PHE A 37 -5.50 -4.87 -8.92
N ASP A 38 -6.65 -5.49 -9.21
CA ASP A 38 -7.18 -5.68 -10.56
C ASP A 38 -6.16 -6.30 -11.54
N GLY A 39 -5.45 -7.35 -11.09
CA GLY A 39 -4.41 -8.03 -11.87
C GLY A 39 -3.11 -7.24 -12.07
N LYS A 40 -3.02 -6.00 -11.56
CA LYS A 40 -1.83 -5.16 -11.58
C LYS A 40 -1.10 -5.25 -10.25
N LYS A 41 0.22 -5.00 -10.30
CA LYS A 41 1.11 -4.97 -9.14
C LYS A 41 2.01 -3.75 -9.21
N ALA A 42 2.16 -3.04 -8.09
CA ALA A 42 3.10 -1.94 -7.99
C ALA A 42 3.90 -1.99 -6.70
N ASN A 43 5.15 -1.53 -6.77
CA ASN A 43 6.00 -1.33 -5.59
C ASN A 43 5.52 -0.09 -4.83
N VAL A 44 5.25 -0.24 -3.53
CA VAL A 44 4.76 0.86 -2.67
C VAL A 44 5.79 1.96 -2.49
N LYS A 45 7.08 1.68 -2.65
CA LYS A 45 8.16 2.69 -2.64
C LYS A 45 8.20 3.54 -3.92
N SER A 46 7.40 3.21 -4.95
CA SER A 46 7.27 4.01 -6.17
C SER A 46 5.95 4.76 -6.20
N LEU A 47 6.00 6.08 -6.01
CA LEU A 47 4.81 6.93 -6.05
C LEU A 47 4.03 6.78 -7.36
N ILE A 48 4.73 6.84 -8.50
CA ILE A 48 4.10 6.69 -9.83
C ILE A 48 3.47 5.30 -9.99
N GLY A 49 4.12 4.25 -9.47
CA GLY A 49 3.57 2.89 -9.49
C GLY A 49 2.29 2.76 -8.68
N VAL A 50 2.24 3.33 -7.47
CA VAL A 50 1.02 3.31 -6.64
C VAL A 50 -0.12 4.07 -7.32
N LEU A 51 0.17 5.25 -7.88
CA LEU A 51 -0.84 6.05 -8.58
C LEU A 51 -1.38 5.35 -9.85
N SER A 52 -0.53 4.62 -10.58
CA SER A 52 -0.94 3.92 -11.81
C SER A 52 -1.81 2.70 -11.58
N LEU A 53 -1.88 2.17 -10.34
CA LEU A 53 -2.82 1.11 -9.99
C LEU A 53 -4.28 1.57 -10.09
N GLY A 54 -4.55 2.88 -9.94
CA GLY A 54 -5.92 3.41 -10.04
C GLY A 54 -6.84 2.90 -8.93
N VAL A 55 -6.31 2.67 -7.73
CA VAL A 55 -7.08 2.17 -6.58
C VAL A 55 -8.07 3.22 -6.10
N THR A 56 -9.36 2.91 -6.14
CA THR A 56 -10.45 3.80 -5.71
C THR A 56 -10.96 3.46 -4.30
N LYS A 57 -11.90 4.28 -3.79
CA LYS A 57 -12.65 3.96 -2.58
C LYS A 57 -13.30 2.56 -2.66
N ASN A 58 -13.29 1.85 -1.54
CA ASN A 58 -13.81 0.50 -1.35
C ASN A 58 -13.12 -0.59 -2.19
N ALA A 59 -12.02 -0.28 -2.88
CA ALA A 59 -11.21 -1.29 -3.55
C ALA A 59 -10.61 -2.24 -2.52
N ASN A 60 -10.73 -3.55 -2.76
CA ASN A 60 -9.99 -4.56 -2.03
C ASN A 60 -8.63 -4.73 -2.69
N VAL A 61 -7.56 -4.45 -1.95
CA VAL A 61 -6.18 -4.57 -2.43
C VAL A 61 -5.42 -5.57 -1.58
N ASN A 62 -4.51 -6.32 -2.19
CA ASN A 62 -3.61 -7.22 -1.47
C ASN A 62 -2.27 -6.53 -1.26
N VAL A 63 -1.90 -6.30 0.00
CA VAL A 63 -0.58 -5.79 0.38
C VAL A 63 0.33 -6.98 0.63
N VAL A 64 1.49 -6.99 -0.03
CA VAL A 64 2.47 -8.07 0.07
C VAL A 64 3.80 -7.48 0.49
N ALA A 65 4.43 -8.04 1.51
CA ALA A 65 5.77 -7.69 1.95
C ALA A 65 6.69 -8.93 1.90
N SER A 66 7.94 -8.72 1.48
CA SER A 66 8.95 -9.76 1.41
C SER A 66 10.33 -9.21 1.81
N GLY A 67 10.95 -9.82 2.82
CA GLY A 67 12.26 -9.41 3.31
C GLY A 67 12.40 -9.51 4.84
N ASP A 68 13.51 -8.97 5.36
CA ASP A 68 13.92 -9.14 6.76
C ASP A 68 12.92 -8.58 7.78
N ASP A 69 12.21 -7.50 7.42
CA ASP A 69 11.25 -6.78 8.26
C ASP A 69 9.80 -6.88 7.72
N GLU A 70 9.50 -7.93 6.95
CA GLU A 70 8.26 -8.06 6.19
C GLU A 70 6.99 -8.04 7.04
N ALA A 71 7.01 -8.65 8.22
CA ALA A 71 5.86 -8.69 9.12
C ALA A 71 5.53 -7.29 9.66
N LEU A 72 6.55 -6.57 10.13
CA LEU A 72 6.40 -5.20 10.64
C LEU A 72 6.03 -4.23 9.52
N ALA A 73 6.65 -4.37 8.35
CA ALA A 73 6.34 -3.59 7.16
C ALA A 73 4.87 -3.76 6.75
N LEU A 74 4.38 -4.99 6.67
CA LEU A 74 2.99 -5.28 6.35
C LEU A 74 2.04 -4.67 7.38
N GLU A 75 2.30 -4.89 8.68
CA GLU A 75 1.46 -4.37 9.76
C GLU A 75 1.31 -2.85 9.68
N GLU A 76 2.43 -2.13 9.58
CA GLU A 76 2.45 -0.67 9.59
C GLU A 76 1.84 -0.07 8.31
N ILE A 77 2.02 -0.70 7.16
CA ILE A 77 1.39 -0.26 5.90
C ILE A 77 -0.12 -0.48 5.93
N VAL A 78 -0.57 -1.65 6.40
CA VAL A 78 -2.00 -1.95 6.56
C VAL A 78 -2.65 -0.99 7.57
N LYS A 79 -1.96 -0.70 8.67
CA LYS A 79 -2.41 0.27 9.67
C LYS A 79 -2.55 1.67 9.07
N LEU A 80 -1.55 2.12 8.30
CA LEU A 80 -1.61 3.41 7.63
C LEU A 80 -2.79 3.47 6.65
N LEU A 81 -2.97 2.44 5.81
CA LEU A 81 -4.11 2.33 4.88
C LEU A 81 -5.46 2.47 5.59
N ASN A 82 -5.63 1.83 6.75
CA ASN A 82 -6.86 1.90 7.54
C ASN A 82 -7.07 3.26 8.23
N SER A 83 -6.01 4.03 8.48
CA SER A 83 -6.09 5.38 9.07
C SER A 83 -6.31 6.51 8.07
N LEU A 84 -6.28 6.21 6.77
CA LEU A 84 -6.53 7.20 5.72
C LEU A 84 -8.04 7.48 5.62
N GLU A 85 -8.52 8.34 6.50
CA GLU A 85 -9.87 8.92 6.47
C GLU A 85 -9.80 10.33 5.89
N GLU A 86 -9.81 10.44 4.56
CA GLU A 86 -10.23 11.66 3.85
C GLU A 86 -11.20 11.26 2.74
#